data_AF-A0AAW7GL10-F1
#
_entry.id   AF-A0AAW7GL10-F1
#
_cell.length_a   1.000
_cell.length_b   1.000
_cell.length_c   1.000
_cell.angle_alpha   90.00
_cell.angle_beta   90.00
_cell.angle_gamma   90.00
#
_symmetry.space_group_name_H-M   'P 1'
#
loop_
_entity.id
_entity.type
_entity.pdbx_description
1 polymer ?
#
loop_
_entity_poly.entity_id
_entity_poly.type
_entity_poly.pdbx_seq_one_letter_code
_entity_poly.pdbx_strand_id
1 'polypeptide(L)'
;MRALYLLLIIGTLSGCSSSPPEKVIRINKMIIPVIQNNSVTKSSSNSRSLSLYQENKLQIKNVANTLKSDYLHDVKRNEMFDVHSQAYQVYASLSKLEQMQQMNNFYYKEHNQTGLLSINQSVNSLIE
;
A
#
# COMPACT_ATOMS: atom_id res chain seq x y z
N MET A 1 63.07 -23.59 -2.39
CA MET A 1 61.87 -23.73 -1.54
C MET A 1 60.82 -22.76 -2.05
N ARG A 2 59.73 -23.25 -2.65
CA ARG A 2 58.67 -22.42 -3.24
C ARG A 2 57.68 -22.04 -2.15
N ALA A 3 57.62 -20.76 -1.77
CA ALA A 3 56.63 -20.25 -0.83
C ALA A 3 55.27 -20.15 -1.53
N LEU A 4 54.29 -20.90 -1.06
CA LEU A 4 52.92 -20.89 -1.55
C LEU A 4 52.14 -19.82 -0.76
N TYR A 5 51.79 -18.71 -1.40
CA TYR A 5 50.95 -17.67 -0.80
C TYR A 5 49.48 -18.08 -0.88
N LEU A 6 48.88 -18.42 0.25
CA LEU A 6 47.43 -18.61 0.41
C LEU A 6 46.76 -17.25 0.67
N LEU A 7 46.16 -16.67 -0.36
CA LEU A 7 45.31 -15.50 -0.27
C LEU A 7 43.91 -15.95 0.19
N LEU A 8 43.64 -15.78 1.49
CA LEU A 8 42.34 -16.05 2.10
C LEU A 8 41.47 -14.79 1.94
N ILE A 9 40.65 -14.74 0.89
CA ILE A 9 39.70 -13.65 0.67
C ILE A 9 38.54 -13.85 1.64
N ILE A 10 38.60 -13.15 2.77
CA ILE A 10 37.48 -13.05 3.72
C ILE A 10 36.45 -12.11 3.09
N GLY A 11 35.52 -12.69 2.32
CA GLY A 11 34.33 -11.98 1.87
C GLY A 11 33.43 -11.73 3.07
N THR A 12 33.36 -10.49 3.55
CA THR A 12 32.30 -10.09 4.47
C THR A 12 30.98 -10.17 3.71
N LEU A 13 30.16 -11.18 3.98
CA LEU A 13 28.76 -11.18 3.58
C LEU A 13 28.07 -10.06 4.34
N SER A 14 28.00 -8.88 3.72
CA SER A 14 27.09 -7.83 4.12
C SER A 14 25.68 -8.36 3.87
N GLY A 15 25.10 -9.04 4.86
CA GLY A 15 23.69 -9.36 4.87
C GLY A 15 22.92 -8.06 4.91
N CYS A 16 22.62 -7.49 3.74
CA CYS A 16 21.69 -6.38 3.61
C CYS A 16 20.31 -6.88 4.02
N SER A 17 20.01 -6.83 5.33
CA SER A 17 18.65 -6.81 5.82
C SER A 17 18.03 -5.53 5.24
N SER A 18 17.41 -5.63 4.07
CA SER A 18 16.67 -4.52 3.49
C SER A 18 15.40 -4.35 4.32
N SER A 19 15.42 -3.40 5.24
CA SER A 19 14.20 -2.90 5.88
C SER A 19 13.15 -2.58 4.81
N PRO A 20 11.85 -2.83 5.06
CA PRO A 20 10.81 -2.61 4.07
C PRO A 20 10.86 -1.18 3.50
N PRO A 21 10.54 -0.99 2.21
CA PRO A 21 10.51 0.33 1.60
C PRO A 21 9.62 1.30 2.38
N GLU A 22 10.01 2.58 2.48
CA GLU A 22 9.27 3.58 3.25
C GLU A 22 7.80 3.67 2.85
N LYS A 23 7.50 3.57 1.55
CA LYS A 23 6.14 3.55 1.01
C LYS A 23 5.30 2.40 1.57
N VAL A 24 5.87 1.20 1.70
CA VAL A 24 5.23 0.02 2.28
C VAL A 24 4.95 0.26 3.77
N ILE A 25 5.91 0.85 4.48
CA ILE A 25 5.75 1.18 5.91
C ILE A 25 4.61 2.20 6.11
N ARG A 26 4.53 3.25 5.29
CA ARG A 26 3.47 4.27 5.36
C ARG A 26 2.09 3.64 5.16
N ILE A 27 1.93 2.79 4.13
CA ILE A 27 0.66 2.09 3.87
C ILE A 27 0.32 1.14 5.02
N ASN A 28 1.29 0.36 5.51
CA ASN A 28 1.09 -0.57 6.63
C ASN A 28 0.78 0.12 7.96
N LYS A 29 1.08 1.41 8.12
CA LYS A 29 0.67 2.21 9.29
C LYS A 29 -0.63 2.98 9.07
N MET A 30 -1.08 3.11 7.84
CA MET A 30 -2.28 3.88 7.51
C MET A 30 -3.53 3.28 8.16
N ILE A 31 -4.37 4.14 8.74
CA ILE A 31 -5.67 3.76 9.31
C ILE A 31 -6.73 3.96 8.24
N ILE A 32 -7.50 2.91 7.93
CA ILE A 32 -8.59 3.01 6.96
C ILE A 32 -9.72 3.82 7.61
N PRO A 33 -10.11 4.98 7.04
CA PRO A 33 -11.09 5.84 7.66
C PRO A 33 -12.47 5.19 7.63
N VAL A 34 -13.11 5.10 8.80
CA VAL A 34 -14.50 4.63 8.99
C VAL A 34 -15.36 5.82 9.43
N ILE A 35 -16.16 6.36 8.52
CA ILE A 35 -16.99 7.56 8.71
C ILE A 35 -18.46 7.14 8.68
N GLN A 36 -19.16 7.36 9.78
CA GLN A 36 -20.61 7.12 9.84
C GLN A 36 -21.36 8.17 9.02
N ASN A 37 -22.43 7.73 8.35
CA ASN A 37 -23.30 8.63 7.61
C ASN A 37 -24.28 9.31 8.57
N ASN A 38 -23.88 10.45 9.14
CA ASN A 38 -24.75 11.27 9.97
C ASN A 38 -25.66 12.09 9.04
N SER A 39 -26.71 11.45 8.52
CA SER A 39 -27.62 12.04 7.54
C SER A 39 -28.45 13.17 8.17
N VAL A 40 -27.91 14.39 8.18
CA VAL A 40 -28.70 15.63 8.34
C VAL A 40 -28.74 16.42 7.03
N THR A 41 -27.85 16.15 6.09
CA THR A 41 -27.74 16.89 4.82
C THR A 41 -27.64 15.96 3.61
N LYS A 42 -28.79 15.50 3.11
CA LYS A 42 -28.92 14.88 1.77
C LYS A 42 -28.82 15.95 0.66
N SER A 43 -27.71 16.66 0.60
CA SER A 43 -27.46 17.66 -0.44
C SER A 43 -26.00 17.63 -0.87
N SER A 44 -25.56 16.50 -1.41
CA SER A 44 -24.32 16.41 -2.18
C SER A 44 -24.68 16.27 -3.65
N SER A 45 -24.06 17.08 -4.51
CA SER A 45 -24.21 16.94 -5.95
C SER A 45 -23.69 15.57 -6.38
N ASN A 46 -24.56 14.75 -6.97
CA ASN A 46 -24.25 13.38 -7.41
C ASN A 46 -23.00 13.35 -8.32
N SER A 47 -22.79 14.38 -9.13
CA SER A 47 -21.64 14.48 -10.03
C SER A 47 -20.30 14.59 -9.28
N ARG A 48 -20.25 15.33 -8.16
CA ARG A 48 -19.03 15.48 -7.36
C ARG A 48 -18.69 14.23 -6.56
N SER A 49 -19.72 13.54 -6.05
CA SER A 49 -19.52 12.25 -5.37
C SER A 49 -19.01 11.19 -6.36
N LEU A 50 -19.54 11.16 -7.59
CA LEU A 50 -19.06 10.26 -8.64
C LEU A 50 -17.60 10.57 -9.03
N SER A 51 -17.24 11.85 -9.20
CA SER A 51 -15.85 12.20 -9.55
C SER A 51 -14.87 11.76 -8.46
N LEU A 52 -15.19 12.05 -7.19
CA LEU A 52 -14.36 11.62 -6.04
C LEU A 52 -14.22 10.10 -5.97
N TYR A 53 -15.32 9.37 -6.15
CA TYR A 53 -15.29 7.91 -6.16
C TYR A 53 -14.36 7.35 -7.24
N GLN A 54 -14.44 7.88 -8.47
CA GLN A 54 -13.61 7.42 -9.59
C GLN A 54 -12.14 7.79 -9.41
N GLU A 55 -11.87 9.01 -8.92
CA GLU A 55 -10.51 9.47 -8.62
C GLU A 55 -9.84 8.57 -7.58
N ASN A 56 -10.49 8.36 -6.44
CA ASN A 56 -10.01 7.48 -5.38
C ASN A 56 -9.72 6.07 -5.92
N LYS A 57 -10.65 5.52 -6.71
CA LYS A 57 -10.50 4.19 -7.31
C LYS A 57 -9.28 4.10 -8.23
N LEU A 58 -9.07 5.12 -9.06
CA LEU A 58 -7.93 5.17 -9.97
C LEU A 58 -6.61 5.24 -9.19
N GLN A 59 -6.55 6.12 -8.18
CA GLN A 59 -5.35 6.32 -7.38
C GLN A 59 -4.99 5.07 -6.56
N ILE A 60 -5.96 4.44 -5.89
CA ILE A 60 -5.74 3.18 -5.15
C ILE A 60 -5.17 2.11 -6.08
N LYS A 61 -5.77 1.96 -7.27
CA LYS A 61 -5.31 1.01 -8.29
C LYS A 61 -3.88 1.32 -8.74
N ASN A 62 -3.54 2.58 -8.97
CA ASN A 62 -2.20 2.98 -9.39
C ASN A 62 -1.17 2.64 -8.31
N VAL A 63 -1.43 2.99 -7.04
CA VAL A 63 -0.54 2.64 -5.92
C VAL A 63 -0.36 1.12 -5.82
N ALA A 64 -1.44 0.34 -5.92
CA ALA A 64 -1.38 -1.11 -5.87
C ALA A 64 -0.57 -1.70 -7.02
N ASN A 65 -0.71 -1.16 -8.23
CA ASN A 65 0.06 -1.60 -9.39
C ASN A 65 1.55 -1.27 -9.25
N THR A 66 1.89 -0.08 -8.75
CA THR A 66 3.28 0.29 -8.44
C THR A 66 3.88 -0.68 -7.43
N LEU A 67 3.19 -0.98 -6.33
CA LEU A 67 3.70 -1.94 -5.34
C LEU A 67 3.95 -3.34 -5.93
N LYS A 68 3.05 -3.82 -6.78
CA LYS A 68 3.22 -5.13 -7.44
C LYS A 68 4.41 -5.13 -8.39
N SER A 69 4.53 -4.08 -9.21
CA SER A 69 5.61 -3.94 -10.19
C SER A 69 6.97 -3.82 -9.51
N ASP A 70 7.06 -2.99 -8.48
CA ASP A 70 8.34 -2.65 -7.85
C ASP A 70 8.87 -3.75 -6.93
N TYR A 71 7.98 -4.54 -6.32
CA TYR A 71 8.36 -5.40 -5.18
C TYR A 71 7.92 -6.86 -5.26
N LEU A 72 7.05 -7.23 -6.21
CA LEU A 72 6.54 -8.61 -6.29
C LEU A 72 7.03 -9.37 -7.52
N HIS A 73 8.15 -8.94 -8.11
CA HIS A 73 8.81 -9.69 -9.17
C HIS A 73 9.63 -10.85 -8.58
N ASP A 74 9.42 -12.07 -9.08
CA ASP A 74 10.15 -13.30 -8.70
C ASP A 74 10.15 -13.63 -7.19
N VAL A 75 9.03 -13.35 -6.51
CA VAL A 75 8.86 -13.67 -5.08
C VAL A 75 8.71 -15.17 -4.87
N LYS A 76 9.48 -15.73 -3.94
CA LYS A 76 9.34 -17.12 -3.54
C LYS A 76 8.14 -17.29 -2.63
N ARG A 77 7.45 -18.43 -2.75
CA ARG A 77 6.24 -18.71 -1.94
C ARG A 77 6.48 -18.63 -0.43
N ASN A 78 7.65 -19.02 0.06
CA ASN A 78 7.96 -18.95 1.50
C ASN A 78 8.07 -17.50 2.00
N GLU A 79 8.53 -16.57 1.17
CA GLU A 79 8.63 -15.16 1.52
C GLU A 79 7.24 -14.56 1.73
N MET A 80 6.21 -15.04 1.02
CA MET A 80 4.82 -14.57 1.22
C MET A 80 4.28 -14.80 2.63
N PHE A 81 4.83 -15.75 3.38
CA PHE A 81 4.38 -16.12 4.73
C PHE A 81 5.37 -15.75 5.83
N ASP A 82 6.57 -15.27 5.46
CA ASP A 82 7.54 -14.76 6.41
C ASP A 82 7.23 -13.30 6.74
N VAL A 83 6.79 -13.03 7.97
CA VAL A 83 6.41 -11.69 8.44
C VAL A 83 7.53 -10.66 8.35
N HIS A 84 8.78 -11.11 8.29
CA HIS A 84 9.96 -10.25 8.17
C HIS A 84 10.35 -9.99 6.71
N SER A 85 9.76 -10.72 5.75
CA SER A 85 10.08 -10.54 4.34
C SER A 85 9.46 -9.25 3.78
N GLN A 86 10.12 -8.69 2.76
CA GLN A 86 9.56 -7.59 1.99
C GLN A 86 8.25 -7.99 1.30
N ALA A 87 8.17 -9.21 0.76
CA ALA A 87 6.99 -9.70 0.06
C ALA A 87 5.75 -9.70 0.98
N TYR A 88 5.87 -10.25 2.19
CA TYR A 88 4.78 -10.26 3.17
C TYR A 88 4.31 -8.85 3.48
N GLN A 89 5.24 -7.92 3.73
CA GLN A 89 4.92 -6.53 4.04
C GLN A 89 4.20 -5.84 2.88
N VAL A 90 4.58 -6.13 1.64
CA VAL A 90 3.91 -5.61 0.44
C VAL A 90 2.51 -6.21 0.28
N TYR A 91 2.32 -7.51 0.54
CA TYR A 91 0.98 -8.12 0.52
C TYR A 91 0.05 -7.55 1.61
N ALA A 92 0.59 -7.24 2.80
CA ALA A 92 -0.16 -6.54 3.84
C ALA A 92 -0.59 -5.14 3.35
N SER A 93 0.28 -4.40 2.67
CA SER A 93 -0.04 -3.11 2.07
C SER A 93 -1.13 -3.22 1.00
N LEU A 94 -1.03 -4.21 0.11
CA LEU A 94 -2.04 -4.48 -0.90
C LEU A 94 -3.41 -4.80 -0.27
N SER A 95 -3.42 -5.57 0.81
CA SER A 95 -4.65 -5.90 1.55
C SER A 95 -5.31 -4.67 2.17
N LYS A 96 -4.53 -3.67 2.60
CA LYS A 96 -5.06 -2.38 3.08
C LYS A 96 -5.63 -1.53 1.95
N LEU A 97 -4.97 -1.49 0.81
CA LEU A 97 -5.47 -0.78 -0.38
C LEU A 97 -6.80 -1.39 -0.87
N GLU A 98 -6.94 -2.72 -0.80
CA GLU A 98 -8.21 -3.40 -1.11
C GLU A 98 -9.32 -3.01 -0.14
N GLN A 99 -9.06 -3.03 1.17
CA GLN A 99 -10.04 -2.59 2.17
C GLN A 99 -10.45 -1.11 1.96
N MET A 100 -9.50 -0.27 1.58
CA MET A 100 -9.78 1.13 1.25
C MET A 100 -10.66 1.26 0.00
N GLN A 101 -10.43 0.45 -1.05
CA GLN A 101 -11.31 0.39 -2.22
C GLN A 101 -12.73 -0.06 -1.83
N GLN A 102 -12.84 -1.02 -0.91
CA GLN A 102 -14.14 -1.46 -0.39
C GLN A 102 -14.87 -0.31 0.34
N MET A 103 -14.15 0.50 1.13
CA MET A 103 -14.74 1.68 1.78
C MET A 103 -15.12 2.79 0.81
N ASN A 104 -14.31 3.03 -0.22
CA ASN A 104 -14.68 3.93 -1.31
C ASN A 104 -15.99 3.49 -2.00
N ASN A 105 -16.15 2.20 -2.27
CA ASN A 105 -17.39 1.64 -2.83
C ASN A 105 -18.58 1.81 -1.87
N PHE A 106 -18.37 1.55 -0.58
CA PHE A 106 -19.40 1.70 0.45
C PHE A 106 -19.87 3.15 0.56
N TYR A 107 -18.95 4.10 0.70
CA TYR A 107 -19.30 5.52 0.81
C TYR A 107 -20.00 6.07 -0.42
N TYR A 108 -19.64 5.60 -1.61
CA TYR A 108 -20.36 5.97 -2.82
C TYR A 108 -21.80 5.45 -2.80
N LYS A 109 -22.01 4.19 -2.41
CA LYS A 109 -23.37 3.59 -2.29
C LYS A 109 -24.23 4.27 -1.24
N GLU A 110 -23.64 4.63 -0.10
CA GLU A 110 -24.34 5.32 1.00
C GLU A 110 -24.48 6.84 0.79
N HIS A 111 -24.05 7.36 -0.36
CA HIS A 111 -24.00 8.80 -0.64
C HIS A 111 -23.23 9.61 0.43
N ASN A 112 -22.24 8.98 1.07
CA ASN A 112 -21.42 9.57 2.12
C ASN A 112 -20.23 10.33 1.53
N GLN A 113 -20.45 11.61 1.17
CA GLN A 113 -19.39 12.44 0.58
C GLN A 113 -18.20 12.66 1.55
N THR A 114 -18.46 12.79 2.85
CA THR A 114 -17.39 12.93 3.86
C THR A 114 -16.48 11.70 3.89
N GLY A 115 -17.07 10.51 3.78
CA GLY A 115 -16.33 9.25 3.62
C GLY A 115 -15.51 9.21 2.32
N LEU A 116 -16.06 9.66 1.20
CA LEU A 116 -15.30 9.74 -0.06
C LEU A 116 -14.11 10.71 0.03
N LEU A 117 -14.29 11.84 0.71
CA LEU A 117 -13.22 12.82 0.95
C LEU A 117 -12.13 12.28 1.87
N SER A 118 -12.49 11.56 2.94
CA SER A 118 -11.49 10.98 3.84
C SER A 118 -10.65 9.91 3.16
N ILE A 119 -11.25 9.12 2.26
CA ILE A 119 -10.50 8.20 1.40
C ILE A 119 -9.55 8.99 0.48
N ASN A 120 -10.02 10.03 -0.18
CA ASN A 120 -9.19 10.84 -1.09
C ASN A 120 -7.96 11.41 -0.38
N GLN A 121 -8.15 12.00 0.80
CA GLN A 121 -7.05 12.52 1.63
C GLN A 121 -6.06 11.41 2.02
N SER A 122 -6.58 10.24 2.43
CA SER A 122 -5.75 9.10 2.81
C SER A 122 -4.91 8.61 1.63
N VAL A 123 -5.50 8.45 0.45
CA VAL A 123 -4.81 7.98 -0.76
C VAL A 123 -3.77 8.99 -1.24
N ASN A 124 -4.10 10.28 -1.28
CA ASN A 124 -3.18 11.31 -1.75
C ASN A 124 -1.91 11.38 -0.88
N SER A 125 -2.02 11.13 0.42
CA SER A 125 -0.85 11.04 1.32
C SER A 125 0.14 9.89 0.98
N LEU A 126 -0.24 8.97 0.10
CA LEU A 126 0.59 7.86 -0.37
C LEU A 126 1.28 8.13 -1.72
N ILE A 127 0.91 9.22 -2.38
CA ILE A 127 1.40 9.60 -3.71
C ILE A 127 2.47 10.71 -3.62
N GLU A 128 2.45 11.48 -2.52
CA GLU A 128 3.49 12.47 -2.14
C GLU A 128 4.77 11.83 -1.59
#